data_AF-A0A2S6TMX4-F1
#
_entry.id   AF-A0A2S6TMX4-F1
#
_cell.length_a   1.000
_cell.length_b   1.000
_cell.length_c   1.000
_cell.angle_alpha   90.00
_cell.angle_beta   90.00
_cell.angle_gamma   90.00
#
_symmetry.space_group_name_H-M   'P 1'
#
loop_
_entity.id
_entity.type
_entity.pdbx_description
1 polymer ?
#
loop_
_entity_poly.entity_id
_entity_poly.type
_entity_poly.pdbx_seq_one_letter_code
_entity_poly.pdbx_strand_id
1 'polypeptide(L)'
;MTKIVETLSGTMTNPDKIAMGSASQIRKEGAFYNFSVRIDVDDIREYSFTDRDRAETMRQVLIGHLKEKLKTTQNGLHKKIVR
;
A
#
# COMPACT_ATOMS: atom_id res chain seq x y z
N MET A 1 -20.32 7.96 9.75
CA MET A 1 -20.75 7.86 8.35
C MET A 1 -19.52 7.94 7.44
N THR A 2 -19.07 6.82 6.89
CA THR A 2 -17.90 6.72 6.01
C THR A 2 -18.30 7.06 4.57
N LYS A 3 -17.84 8.21 4.06
CA LYS A 3 -18.13 8.66 2.69
C LYS A 3 -17.07 8.14 1.72
N ILE A 4 -17.59 7.56 0.65
CA ILE A 4 -16.94 6.71 -0.35
C ILE A 4 -16.30 7.59 -1.43
N VAL A 5 -15.06 7.29 -1.81
CA VAL A 5 -14.34 7.98 -2.89
C VAL A 5 -14.32 7.08 -4.13
N GLU A 6 -14.93 7.57 -5.20
CA GLU A 6 -14.97 6.90 -6.51
C GLU A 6 -13.60 6.98 -7.19
N THR A 7 -13.08 5.83 -7.61
CA THR A 7 -11.93 5.70 -8.53
C THR A 7 -12.45 5.08 -9.83
N LEU A 8 -11.79 5.37 -10.96
CA LEU A 8 -12.15 5.16 -12.38
C LEU A 8 -12.51 3.71 -12.83
N SER A 9 -12.92 2.85 -11.91
CA SER A 9 -13.52 1.54 -12.20
C SER A 9 -14.53 1.18 -11.12
N GLY A 10 -15.52 2.04 -10.83
CA GLY A 10 -16.82 1.68 -10.23
C GLY A 10 -16.84 0.84 -8.94
N THR A 11 -15.70 0.63 -8.27
CA THR A 11 -15.57 -0.36 -7.21
C THR A 11 -15.07 0.32 -5.96
N MET A 12 -15.92 0.28 -4.94
CA MET A 12 -15.71 0.84 -3.60
C MET A 12 -14.55 0.13 -2.90
N THR A 13 -13.31 0.57 -3.10
CA THR A 13 -12.15 -0.06 -2.46
C THR A 13 -11.69 0.66 -1.19
N ASN A 14 -11.76 -0.05 -0.06
CA ASN A 14 -11.27 0.38 1.25
C ASN A 14 -9.74 0.63 1.19
N PRO A 15 -9.22 1.81 1.61
CA PRO A 15 -7.79 2.12 1.63
C PRO A 15 -6.93 1.08 2.32
N ASP A 16 -7.46 0.43 3.37
CA ASP A 16 -6.76 -0.64 4.09
C ASP A 16 -6.57 -1.88 3.21
N LYS A 17 -7.60 -2.23 2.42
CA LYS A 17 -7.55 -3.35 1.48
C LYS A 17 -6.62 -3.03 0.31
N ILE A 18 -6.60 -1.78 -0.15
CA ILE A 18 -5.69 -1.32 -1.22
C ILE A 18 -4.24 -1.41 -0.73
N ALA A 19 -3.93 -0.79 0.41
CA ALA A 19 -2.56 -0.78 0.94
C ALA A 19 -2.04 -2.21 1.22
N MET A 20 -2.88 -3.09 1.74
CA MET A 20 -2.51 -4.48 1.97
C MET A 20 -2.35 -5.27 0.67
N GLY A 21 -3.21 -5.03 -0.33
CA GLY A 21 -3.12 -5.64 -1.66
C GLY A 21 -1.96 -5.11 -2.51
N SER A 22 -1.42 -3.94 -2.17
CA SER A 22 -0.25 -3.35 -2.82
C SER A 22 1.06 -4.06 -2.46
N ALA A 23 1.12 -4.87 -1.40
CA ALA A 23 2.35 -5.56 -0.99
C ALA A 23 2.24 -7.08 -1.14
N SER A 24 3.20 -7.69 -1.85
CA SER A 24 3.27 -9.14 -2.01
C SER A 24 3.50 -9.84 -0.67
N GLN A 25 3.24 -11.14 -0.61
CA GLN A 25 3.74 -11.97 0.49
C GLN A 25 5.28 -12.05 0.45
N ILE A 26 5.88 -12.28 1.61
CA ILE A 26 7.33 -12.51 1.72
C ILE A 26 7.63 -13.91 1.22
N ARG A 27 8.58 -14.01 0.30
CA ARG A 27 9.08 -15.26 -0.27
C ARG A 27 10.54 -15.46 0.13
N LYS A 28 10.89 -16.69 0.50
CA LYS A 28 12.29 -17.04 0.78
C LYS A 28 12.95 -17.51 -0.51
N GLU A 29 14.02 -16.82 -0.91
CA GLU A 29 14.79 -17.11 -2.13
C GLU A 29 16.28 -17.13 -1.77
N GLY A 30 16.86 -18.33 -1.70
CA GLY A 30 18.23 -18.52 -1.24
C GLY A 30 18.44 -18.01 0.20
N ALA A 31 19.40 -17.09 0.35
CA ALA A 31 19.73 -16.45 1.63
C ALA A 31 18.83 -15.23 1.98
N PHE A 32 17.84 -14.91 1.14
CA PHE A 32 17.05 -13.69 1.26
C PHE A 32 15.56 -13.97 1.44
N TYR A 33 14.89 -13.02 2.07
CA TYR A 33 13.46 -12.87 2.23
C TYR A 33 13.03 -11.65 1.41
N ASN A 34 12.32 -11.92 0.32
CA ASN A 34 11.98 -10.95 -0.71
C ASN A 34 10.48 -10.63 -0.67
N PHE A 35 10.12 -9.36 -0.87
CA PHE A 35 8.76 -8.96 -1.18
C PHE A 35 8.76 -7.71 -2.04
N SER A 36 7.64 -7.47 -2.73
CA SER A 36 7.44 -6.26 -3.51
C SER A 36 6.29 -5.41 -2.97
N VAL A 37 6.38 -4.10 -3.23
CA VAL A 37 5.36 -3.11 -2.88
C VAL A 37 5.07 -2.27 -4.12
N ARG A 38 3.81 -2.27 -4.57
CA ARG A 38 3.30 -1.41 -5.64
C ARG A 38 2.86 -0.08 -5.05
N ILE A 39 3.60 0.98 -5.37
CA ILE A 39 3.33 2.35 -4.90
C ILE A 39 2.41 3.09 -5.87
N ASP A 40 2.56 2.81 -7.16
CA ASP A 40 1.73 3.33 -8.25
C ASP A 40 1.57 2.26 -9.34
N VAL A 41 0.80 2.53 -10.39
CA VAL A 41 0.57 1.61 -11.52
C VAL A 41 1.89 1.18 -12.16
N ASP A 42 2.83 2.11 -12.32
CA ASP A 42 4.13 1.88 -12.97
C ASP A 42 5.33 1.87 -11.99
N ASP A 43 5.08 1.99 -10.66
CA ASP A 43 6.13 1.96 -9.63
C ASP A 43 5.94 0.74 -8.72
N ILE A 44 6.72 -0.31 -8.98
CA ILE A 44 6.83 -1.52 -8.16
C ILE A 44 8.25 -1.56 -7.60
N ARG A 45 8.35 -1.65 -6.28
CA ARG A 45 9.63 -1.73 -5.58
C ARG A 45 9.81 -3.09 -4.96
N GLU A 46 11.01 -3.65 -5.13
CA GLU A 46 11.40 -4.92 -4.54
C GLU A 46 12.33 -4.68 -3.35
N TYR A 47 12.12 -5.46 -2.30
CA TYR A 47 12.88 -5.40 -1.07
C TYR A 47 13.38 -6.79 -0.69
N SER A 48 14.64 -6.86 -0.31
CA SER A 48 15.33 -8.10 0.06
C SER A 48 15.99 -7.93 1.42
N PHE A 49 15.79 -8.91 2.30
CA PHE A 49 16.38 -8.93 3.64
C PHE A 49 16.98 -10.30 3.91
N THR A 50 18.10 -10.36 4.63
CA THR A 50 18.68 -11.64 5.08
C THR A 50 17.99 -12.19 6.34
N ASP A 51 17.21 -11.36 7.02
CA ASP A 51 16.49 -11.68 8.25
C ASP A 51 14.98 -11.60 8.02
N ARG A 52 14.27 -12.62 8.50
CA ARG A 52 12.82 -12.76 8.29
C ARG A 52 12.03 -11.71 9.06
N ASP A 53 12.36 -11.51 10.33
CA ASP A 53 11.60 -10.63 11.22
C ASP A 53 11.73 -9.18 10.77
N ARG A 54 12.92 -8.81 10.28
CA ARG A 54 13.16 -7.53 9.63
C ARG A 54 12.33 -7.38 8.34
N ALA A 55 12.24 -8.41 7.50
CA ALA A 55 11.40 -8.37 6.31
C ALA A 55 9.92 -8.17 6.66
N GLU A 56 9.41 -8.90 7.66
CA GLU A 56 8.04 -8.79 8.15
C GLU A 56 7.75 -7.39 8.72
N THR A 57 8.64 -6.89 9.58
CA THR A 57 8.54 -5.55 10.16
C THR A 57 8.51 -4.48 9.06
N MET A 58 9.45 -4.55 8.11
CA MET A 58 9.53 -3.56 7.04
C MET A 58 8.32 -3.60 6.12
N ARG A 59 7.80 -4.79 5.82
CA ARG A 59 6.56 -4.92 5.05
C ARG A 59 5.40 -4.20 5.73
N GLN A 60 5.24 -4.34 7.05
CA GLN A 60 4.18 -3.66 7.80
C GLN A 60 4.34 -2.14 7.81
N VAL A 61 5.57 -1.65 8.01
CA VAL A 61 5.87 -0.20 7.99
C VAL A 61 5.53 0.42 6.63
N LEU A 62 5.94 -0.23 5.53
CA LEU A 62 5.69 0.27 4.18
C LEU A 62 4.19 0.29 3.84
N ILE A 63 3.46 -0.77 4.20
CA ILE A 63 1.99 -0.81 4.09
C ILE A 63 1.36 0.33 4.90
N GLY A 64 1.86 0.59 6.11
CA GLY A 64 1.42 1.69 6.96
C GLY A 64 1.59 3.06 6.30
N HIS A 65 2.74 3.32 5.69
CA HIS A 65 2.98 4.56 4.95
C HIS A 65 2.08 4.69 3.72
N LEU A 66 1.85 3.61 2.98
CA LEU A 66 0.91 3.57 1.86
C LEU A 66 -0.51 3.92 2.29
N LYS A 67 -0.96 3.34 3.41
CA LYS A 67 -2.27 3.63 4.00
C LYS A 67 -2.42 5.12 4.34
N GLU A 68 -1.42 5.72 4.99
CA GLU A 68 -1.47 7.15 5.32
C GLU A 68 -1.44 8.03 4.05
N LYS A 69 -0.61 7.70 3.06
CA LYS A 69 -0.57 8.41 1.77
C LYS A 69 -1.94 8.39 1.07
N LEU A 70 -2.65 7.25 1.08
CA LEU A 70 -3.98 7.11 0.50
C LEU A 70 -5.02 7.99 1.24
N LYS A 71 -5.00 7.98 2.58
CA LYS A 71 -5.88 8.84 3.39
C LYS A 71 -5.66 10.32 3.13
N THR A 72 -4.40 10.77 3.10
CA THR A 72 -4.06 12.17 2.82
C THR A 72 -4.52 12.58 1.41
N THR A 73 -4.35 11.70 0.43
CA THR A 73 -4.80 11.93 -0.96
C THR A 73 -6.33 12.07 -1.02
N GLN A 74 -7.07 11.18 -0.34
CA GLN A 74 -8.54 11.26 -0.24
C GLN A 74 -9.00 12.56 0.44
N ASN A 75 -8.34 12.97 1.53
CA ASN A 75 -8.68 14.22 2.23
C ASN A 75 -8.42 15.47 1.37
N GLY A 76 -7.33 15.47 0.59
CA GLY A 76 -7.01 16.54 -0.36
C GLY A 76 -8.02 16.67 -1.50
N LEU A 77 -8.49 15.54 -2.04
CA LEU A 77 -9.56 15.49 -3.05
C LEU A 77 -10.89 16.02 -2.50
N HIS A 78 -11.26 15.62 -1.27
CA HIS A 78 -12.49 16.07 -0.64
C HIS A 78 -12.52 17.61 -0.46
N LYS A 79 -11.39 18.22 -0.08
CA LYS A 79 -11.29 19.68 0.08
C LYS A 79 -11.40 20.46 -1.23
N LYS A 80 -11.06 19.85 -2.37
CA LYS A 80 -11.16 20.48 -3.70
C LYS A 80 -12.58 20.44 -4.29
N ILE A 81 -13.36 19.41 -3.97
CA ILE A 81 -14.72 19.22 -4.52
C ILE A 81 -15.77 20.07 -3.78
N VAL A 82 -15.50 20.42 -2.52
CA VAL A 82 -16.42 21.21 -1.65
C VAL A 82 -16.14 22.73 -1.72
N ARG A 83 -15.28 23.17 -2.65
CA ARG A 83 -15.08 24.60 -2.97
C ARG A 83 -15.81 24.94 -4.25
#